data_AF-A0A9P5L951-F1
#
_entry.id   AF-A0A9P5L951-F1
#
_cell.length_a   1.000
_cell.length_b   1.000
_cell.length_c   1.000
_cell.angle_alpha   90.00
_cell.angle_beta   90.00
_cell.angle_gamma   90.00
#
_symmetry.space_group_name_H-M   'P 1'
#
loop_
_entity.id
_entity.type
_entity.pdbx_description
1 polymer ?
#
loop_
_entity_poly.entity_id
_entity_poly.type
_entity_poly.pdbx_seq_one_letter_code
_entity_poly.pdbx_strand_id
1 'polypeptide(L)'
;MASYSSSVLIIGAGNFGAATALSLVKKGDVKVTLVDTAAYPNPRAASHDINKIVRDDYPDRLYMRMLATAMPLWRQDELYKPWYHEVGMLRADSTSFGEESIASYRDMGIPNNSELLPVDEVRRRWNGALATADFKGVDQILRRLTWASNTSWAR
;
A
#
# COMPACT_ATOMS: atom_id res chain seq x y z
N MET A 1 5.33 -17.62 -36.65
CA MET A 1 5.19 -16.40 -35.83
C MET A 1 3.94 -16.55 -34.98
N ALA A 2 3.96 -16.18 -33.70
CA ALA A 2 2.73 -16.14 -32.91
C ALA A 2 1.74 -15.16 -33.57
N SER A 3 0.53 -15.63 -33.85
CA SER A 3 -0.57 -14.78 -34.34
C SER A 3 -1.27 -14.20 -33.11
N TYR A 4 -1.31 -12.88 -32.99
CA TYR A 4 -2.05 -12.17 -31.93
C TYR A 4 -3.33 -11.61 -32.53
N SER A 5 -4.45 -11.68 -31.81
CA SER A 5 -5.72 -11.08 -32.27
C SER A 5 -5.73 -9.55 -32.19
N SER A 6 -4.88 -8.95 -31.35
CA SER A 6 -4.80 -7.49 -31.20
C SER A 6 -3.41 -6.98 -30.77
N SER A 7 -3.18 -5.68 -30.94
CA SER A 7 -1.96 -4.99 -30.53
C SER A 7 -2.29 -3.76 -29.69
N VAL A 8 -1.57 -3.56 -28.58
CA VAL A 8 -1.78 -2.45 -27.64
C VAL A 8 -0.46 -1.69 -27.43
N LEU A 9 -0.52 -0.35 -27.55
CA LEU A 9 0.55 0.56 -27.16
C LEU A 9 0.23 1.19 -25.80
N ILE A 10 1.15 1.06 -24.84
CA ILE A 10 1.05 1.69 -23.52
C ILE A 10 2.13 2.77 -23.45
N ILE A 11 1.71 4.01 -23.17
CA ILE A 11 2.59 5.16 -23.02
C ILE A 11 2.82 5.42 -21.53
N GLY A 12 4.08 5.29 -21.10
CA GLY A 12 4.52 5.38 -19.70
C GLY A 12 4.73 4.00 -19.09
N ALA A 13 5.96 3.69 -18.69
CA ALA A 13 6.41 2.43 -18.09
C ALA A 13 6.60 2.53 -16.56
N GLY A 14 5.89 3.44 -15.90
CA GLY A 14 5.74 3.46 -14.44
C GLY A 14 4.81 2.35 -13.93
N ASN A 15 4.49 2.36 -12.63
CA ASN A 15 3.68 1.31 -11.98
C ASN A 15 2.41 0.91 -12.74
N PHE A 16 1.58 1.87 -13.13
CA PHE A 16 0.32 1.55 -13.84
C PHE A 16 0.54 1.01 -15.25
N GLY A 17 1.54 1.53 -15.97
CA GLY A 17 1.89 1.02 -17.30
C GLY A 17 2.41 -0.41 -17.25
N ALA A 18 3.33 -0.68 -16.32
CA ALA A 18 3.86 -2.03 -16.10
C ALA A 18 2.78 -3.02 -15.64
N ALA A 19 1.92 -2.63 -14.70
CA ALA A 19 0.82 -3.47 -14.22
C ALA A 19 -0.23 -3.76 -15.31
N THR A 20 -0.51 -2.77 -16.17
CA THR A 20 -1.41 -2.94 -17.33
C THR A 20 -0.79 -3.89 -18.34
N ALA A 21 0.48 -3.70 -18.69
CA ALA A 21 1.21 -4.58 -19.61
C ALA A 21 1.21 -6.03 -19.11
N LEU A 22 1.56 -6.25 -17.83
CA LEU A 22 1.56 -7.57 -17.21
C LEU A 22 0.17 -8.21 -17.25
N SER A 23 -0.87 -7.44 -16.94
CA SER A 23 -2.25 -7.92 -16.93
C SER A 23 -2.74 -8.32 -18.32
N LEU A 24 -2.38 -7.58 -19.37
CA LEU A 24 -2.71 -7.91 -20.76
C LEU A 24 -1.94 -9.15 -21.24
N VAL A 25 -0.64 -9.23 -20.95
CA VAL A 25 0.18 -10.40 -21.33
C VAL A 25 -0.33 -11.68 -20.64
N LYS A 26 -0.72 -11.61 -19.35
CA LYS A 26 -1.29 -12.74 -18.62
C LYS A 26 -2.63 -13.23 -19.19
N LYS A 27 -3.44 -12.34 -19.79
CA LYS A 27 -4.70 -12.71 -20.47
C LYS A 27 -4.47 -13.44 -21.80
N GLY A 28 -3.29 -13.28 -22.39
CA GLY A 28 -2.91 -13.91 -23.66
C GLY A 28 -3.47 -13.19 -24.89
N ASP A 29 -3.01 -13.63 -26.06
CA ASP A 29 -3.51 -13.21 -27.39
C ASP A 29 -3.45 -11.69 -27.70
N VAL A 30 -2.55 -10.96 -27.03
CA VAL A 30 -2.31 -9.53 -27.26
C VAL A 30 -0.82 -9.27 -27.42
N LYS A 31 -0.44 -8.54 -28.48
CA LYS A 31 0.90 -7.95 -28.62
C LYS A 31 0.96 -6.62 -27.85
N VAL A 32 1.71 -6.59 -26.75
CA VAL A 32 1.88 -5.36 -25.96
C VAL A 32 3.20 -4.67 -26.32
N THR A 33 3.13 -3.37 -26.63
CA THR A 33 4.29 -2.49 -26.75
C THR A 33 4.23 -1.46 -25.63
N LEU A 34 5.23 -1.45 -24.75
CA LEU A 34 5.35 -0.50 -23.65
C LEU A 34 6.47 0.49 -23.97
N VAL A 35 6.16 1.78 -23.98
CA VAL A 35 7.12 2.85 -24.28
C VAL A 35 7.22 3.84 -23.13
N ASP A 36 8.40 4.41 -22.94
CA ASP A 36 8.65 5.47 -21.97
C ASP A 36 9.68 6.46 -22.51
N THR A 37 9.75 7.62 -21.88
CA THR A 37 10.66 8.74 -22.14
C THR A 37 12.11 8.49 -21.71
N ALA A 38 12.38 7.41 -20.98
CA ALA A 38 13.71 7.05 -20.50
C ALA A 38 13.86 5.51 -20.41
N ALA A 39 15.10 5.05 -20.25
CA ALA A 39 15.38 3.64 -20.01
C ALA A 39 14.73 3.15 -18.70
N TYR A 40 14.37 1.88 -18.66
CA TYR A 40 13.82 1.26 -17.45
C TYR A 40 14.93 1.01 -16.40
N PRO A 41 14.65 1.26 -15.10
CA PRO A 41 13.47 1.95 -14.58
C PRO A 41 13.55 3.47 -14.82
N ASN A 42 12.45 4.09 -15.28
CA ASN A 42 12.46 5.53 -15.58
C ASN A 42 12.64 6.34 -14.27
N PRO A 43 13.74 7.12 -14.12
CA PRO A 43 14.03 7.87 -12.89
C PRO A 43 13.03 9.01 -12.61
N ARG A 44 12.18 9.36 -13.59
CA ARG A 44 11.13 10.38 -13.44
C ARG A 44 9.78 9.80 -13.01
N ALA A 45 9.63 8.48 -12.98
CA ALA A 45 8.38 7.86 -12.58
C ALA A 45 8.19 8.04 -11.06
N ALA A 46 6.96 8.37 -10.62
CA ALA A 46 6.64 8.43 -9.19
C ALA A 46 6.85 7.09 -8.46
N SER A 47 6.85 5.99 -9.22
CA SER A 47 7.14 4.63 -8.75
C SER A 47 8.64 4.31 -8.67
N HIS A 48 9.52 5.16 -9.20
CA HIS A 48 10.97 5.00 -9.06
C HIS A 48 11.38 5.50 -7.68
N ASP A 49 11.25 4.64 -6.68
CA ASP A 49 11.54 4.92 -5.29
C ASP A 49 12.07 3.66 -4.60
N ILE A 50 12.79 3.83 -3.51
CA ILE A 50 13.32 2.71 -2.71
C ILE A 50 12.23 2.06 -1.84
N ASN A 51 11.17 2.80 -1.53
CA ASN A 51 10.02 2.29 -0.78
C ASN A 51 8.74 3.08 -1.08
N LYS A 52 7.59 2.49 -0.75
CA LYS A 52 6.27 3.13 -0.72
C LYS A 52 5.45 2.54 0.41
N ILE A 53 4.53 3.32 0.96
CA ILE A 53 3.57 2.84 1.96
C ILE A 53 2.48 2.04 1.25
N VAL A 54 2.30 0.78 1.64
CA VAL A 54 1.16 -0.07 1.28
C VAL A 54 0.26 -0.19 2.50
N ARG A 55 -1.01 0.16 2.36
CA ARG A 55 -1.99 0.17 3.45
C ARG A 55 -3.40 0.08 2.89
N ASP A 56 -4.31 -0.47 3.67
CA ASP A 56 -5.71 -0.74 3.29
C ASP A 56 -6.74 0.05 4.10
N ASP A 57 -6.29 0.89 5.04
CA ASP A 57 -7.10 1.73 5.92
C ASP A 57 -7.60 3.01 5.21
N TYR A 58 -8.76 2.96 4.56
CA TYR A 58 -9.34 4.12 3.89
C TYR A 58 -10.76 4.44 4.40
N PRO A 59 -11.06 5.71 4.71
CA PRO A 59 -12.44 6.16 4.91
C PRO A 59 -13.31 5.88 3.68
N ASP A 60 -12.74 6.05 2.49
CA ASP A 60 -13.41 5.77 1.23
C ASP A 60 -13.43 4.26 0.93
N ARG A 61 -14.65 3.71 0.90
CA ARG A 61 -14.94 2.29 0.66
C ARG A 61 -14.54 1.81 -0.73
N LEU A 62 -14.44 2.70 -1.72
CA LEU A 62 -13.94 2.34 -3.05
C LEU A 62 -12.48 1.87 -2.94
N TYR A 63 -11.63 2.69 -2.31
CA TYR A 63 -10.22 2.36 -2.14
C TYR A 63 -10.02 1.18 -1.20
N MET A 64 -10.77 1.12 -0.09
CA MET A 64 -10.71 -0.04 0.81
C MET A 64 -11.02 -1.35 0.09
N ARG A 65 -12.00 -1.36 -0.82
CA ARG A 65 -12.34 -2.55 -1.62
C ARG A 65 -11.20 -2.97 -2.54
N MET A 66 -10.57 -2.01 -3.22
CA MET A 66 -9.42 -2.29 -4.09
C MET A 66 -8.27 -2.92 -3.29
N LEU A 67 -8.00 -2.38 -2.10
CA LEU A 67 -6.92 -2.89 -1.26
C LEU A 67 -7.27 -4.23 -0.63
N ALA A 68 -8.54 -4.49 -0.27
CA ALA A 68 -8.97 -5.82 0.18
C ALA A 68 -8.65 -6.92 -0.85
N THR A 69 -8.72 -6.60 -2.15
CA THR A 69 -8.29 -7.50 -3.23
C THR A 69 -6.77 -7.54 -3.40
N ALA A 70 -6.07 -6.41 -3.22
CA ALA A 70 -4.63 -6.33 -3.43
C ALA A 70 -3.78 -6.91 -2.28
N MET A 71 -4.23 -6.80 -1.03
CA MET A 71 -3.45 -7.21 0.14
C MET A 71 -3.06 -8.71 0.14
N PRO A 72 -3.95 -9.66 -0.26
CA PRO A 72 -3.54 -11.05 -0.44
C PRO A 72 -2.40 -11.23 -1.45
N LEU A 73 -2.41 -10.47 -2.55
CA LEU A 73 -1.35 -10.52 -3.56
C LEU A 73 -0.02 -10.03 -2.99
N TRP A 74 -0.01 -8.90 -2.28
CA TRP A 74 1.20 -8.40 -1.61
C TRP A 74 1.80 -9.40 -0.63
N ARG A 75 0.95 -10.17 0.08
CA ARG A 75 1.41 -11.15 1.08
C ARG A 75 1.85 -12.49 0.49
N GLN A 76 1.27 -12.90 -0.65
CA GLN A 76 1.33 -14.30 -1.09
C GLN A 76 1.81 -14.49 -2.53
N ASP A 77 1.66 -13.51 -3.42
CA ASP A 77 2.09 -13.64 -4.82
C ASP A 77 3.61 -13.55 -4.89
N GLU A 78 4.25 -14.53 -5.53
CA GLU A 78 5.71 -14.63 -5.64
C GLU A 78 6.35 -13.43 -6.36
N LEU A 79 5.59 -12.70 -7.20
CA LEU A 79 6.08 -11.48 -7.82
C LEU A 79 6.19 -10.32 -6.81
N TYR A 80 5.26 -10.22 -5.86
CA TYR A 80 5.10 -9.06 -4.99
C TYR A 80 5.65 -9.29 -3.58
N LYS A 81 5.49 -10.50 -3.04
CA LYS A 81 5.87 -10.88 -1.67
C LYS A 81 7.32 -10.55 -1.30
N PRO A 82 8.34 -10.75 -2.16
CA PRO A 82 9.72 -10.40 -1.82
C PRO A 82 9.93 -8.89 -1.56
N TRP A 83 9.03 -8.03 -2.04
CA TRP A 83 9.13 -6.58 -1.96
C TRP A 83 8.18 -5.97 -0.93
N TYR A 84 7.34 -6.77 -0.27
CA TYR A 84 6.38 -6.30 0.71
C TYR A 84 6.84 -6.59 2.14
N HIS A 85 7.04 -5.51 2.90
CA HIS A 85 7.43 -5.57 4.30
C HIS A 85 6.25 -5.12 5.16
N GLU A 86 5.53 -6.09 5.72
CA GLU A 86 4.37 -5.85 6.56
C GLU A 86 4.79 -5.45 7.99
N VAL A 87 5.23 -4.19 8.15
CA VAL A 87 5.80 -3.65 9.39
C VAL A 87 4.82 -2.83 10.24
N GLY A 88 3.58 -2.68 9.77
CA GLY A 88 2.56 -1.84 10.40
C GLY A 88 2.69 -0.37 10.02
N MET A 89 1.79 0.46 10.56
CA MET A 89 1.74 1.89 10.25
C MET A 89 1.22 2.70 11.44
N LEU A 90 1.77 3.89 11.60
CA LEU A 90 1.25 4.94 12.48
C LEU A 90 0.86 6.13 11.63
N ARG A 91 -0.35 6.65 11.85
CA ARG A 91 -0.83 7.88 11.24
C ARG A 91 -1.25 8.86 12.33
N ALA A 92 -0.47 9.92 12.46
CA ALA A 92 -0.84 11.10 13.23
C ALA A 92 -1.62 12.04 12.31
N ASP A 93 -2.86 12.29 12.66
CA ASP A 93 -3.80 13.09 11.88
C ASP A 93 -4.77 13.73 12.88
N SER A 94 -5.08 15.02 12.70
CA SER A 94 -6.00 15.76 13.59
C SER A 94 -7.46 15.71 13.13
N THR A 95 -7.71 15.01 12.02
CA THR A 95 -9.05 14.79 11.44
C THR A 95 -9.63 13.46 11.87
N SER A 96 -10.88 13.21 11.48
CA SER A 96 -11.62 11.95 11.70
C SER A 96 -11.16 10.78 10.83
N PHE A 97 -10.00 10.88 10.14
CA PHE A 97 -9.54 9.85 9.21
C PHE A 97 -9.45 8.47 9.86
N GLY A 98 -8.95 8.39 11.09
CA GLY A 98 -8.75 7.12 11.79
C GLY A 98 -10.07 6.45 12.14
N GLU A 99 -10.99 7.21 12.73
CA GLU A 99 -12.35 6.79 13.08
C GLU A 99 -13.13 6.35 11.86
N GLU A 100 -13.09 7.14 10.78
CA GLU A 100 -13.81 6.84 9.55
C GLU A 100 -13.21 5.61 8.84
N SER A 101 -11.89 5.42 8.88
CA SER A 101 -11.25 4.21 8.34
C SER A 101 -11.71 2.96 9.11
N ILE A 102 -11.75 3.03 10.45
CA ILE A 102 -12.24 1.93 11.30
C ILE A 102 -13.74 1.66 11.02
N ALA A 103 -14.54 2.71 10.85
CA ALA A 103 -15.94 2.58 10.49
C ALA A 103 -16.11 1.88 9.12
N SER A 104 -15.31 2.25 8.13
CA SER A 104 -15.36 1.62 6.79
C SER A 104 -15.01 0.14 6.82
N TYR A 105 -14.06 -0.28 7.65
CA TYR A 105 -13.79 -1.70 7.88
C TYR A 105 -15.02 -2.46 8.37
N ARG A 106 -15.67 -1.91 9.41
CA ARG A 106 -16.88 -2.49 9.99
C ARG A 106 -18.01 -2.57 8.97
N ASP A 107 -18.25 -1.49 8.24
CA ASP A 107 -19.33 -1.40 7.25
C ASP A 107 -19.13 -2.37 6.08
N MET A 108 -17.88 -2.68 5.75
CA MET A 108 -17.53 -3.64 4.69
C MET A 108 -17.39 -5.08 5.19
N GLY A 109 -17.51 -5.34 6.50
CA GLY A 109 -17.33 -6.66 7.08
C GLY A 109 -15.91 -7.22 6.94
N ILE A 110 -14.91 -6.34 6.81
CA ILE A 110 -13.50 -6.74 6.68
C ILE A 110 -12.87 -6.80 8.09
N PRO A 111 -12.19 -7.89 8.48
CA PRO A 111 -11.49 -7.97 9.75
C PRO A 111 -10.49 -6.83 9.93
N ASN A 112 -10.54 -6.17 11.08
CA ASN A 112 -9.74 -4.98 11.36
C ASN A 112 -9.10 -5.06 12.75
N ASN A 113 -7.79 -4.85 12.79
CA ASN A 113 -7.00 -4.78 14.02
C ASN A 113 -6.44 -3.36 14.25
N SER A 114 -7.07 -2.33 13.67
CA SER A 114 -6.65 -0.95 13.87
C SER A 114 -7.06 -0.44 15.25
N GLU A 115 -6.20 0.39 15.83
CA GLU A 115 -6.40 0.99 17.14
C GLU A 115 -6.13 2.49 17.05
N LEU A 116 -6.86 3.30 17.83
CA LEU A 116 -6.50 4.69 18.08
C LEU A 116 -5.74 4.74 19.41
N LEU A 117 -4.46 5.09 19.36
CA LEU A 117 -3.59 5.15 20.53
C LEU A 117 -3.47 6.59 21.04
N PRO A 118 -3.57 6.84 22.35
CA PRO A 118 -3.23 8.14 22.93
C PRO A 118 -1.78 8.53 22.62
N VAL A 119 -1.53 9.81 22.38
CA VAL A 119 -0.17 10.32 22.10
C VAL A 119 0.85 9.91 23.15
N ASP A 120 0.48 9.98 24.43
CA ASP A 120 1.37 9.61 25.54
C ASP A 120 1.82 8.15 25.48
N GLU A 121 0.96 7.25 24.98
CA GLU A 121 1.31 5.87 24.76
C GLU A 121 2.28 5.71 23.58
N VAL A 122 2.03 6.42 22.48
CA VAL A 122 2.92 6.40 21.31
C VAL A 122 4.33 6.88 21.67
N ARG A 123 4.43 7.92 22.52
CA ARG A 123 5.72 8.44 23.02
C ARG A 123 6.53 7.40 23.81
N ARG A 124 5.86 6.48 24.52
CA ARG A 124 6.52 5.44 25.35
C ARG A 124 6.85 4.17 24.57
N ARG A 125 6.07 3.84 23.55
CA ARG A 125 6.27 2.65 22.71
C ARG A 125 7.50 2.82 21.79
N TRP A 126 7.89 1.75 21.10
CA TRP A 126 9.03 1.70 20.17
C TRP A 126 10.34 2.26 20.78
N ASN A 127 10.62 1.87 22.03
CA ASN A 127 11.81 2.30 22.79
C ASN A 127 11.98 3.83 22.86
N GLY A 128 10.87 4.57 22.87
CA GLY A 128 10.90 6.04 22.96
C GLY A 128 11.37 6.73 21.69
N ALA A 129 11.42 6.05 20.55
CA ALA A 129 11.81 6.66 19.27
C ALA A 129 10.96 7.87 18.89
N LEU A 130 9.72 7.95 19.40
CA LEU A 130 8.77 9.05 19.19
C LEU A 130 8.59 9.92 20.43
N ALA A 131 9.44 9.79 21.46
CA ALA A 131 9.28 10.47 22.74
C ALA A 131 9.24 12.00 22.60
N THR A 132 10.00 12.55 21.65
CA THR A 132 10.13 14.00 21.40
C THR A 132 9.41 14.47 20.13
N ALA A 133 8.67 13.60 19.45
CA ALA A 133 7.94 13.97 18.24
C ALA A 133 6.90 15.06 18.52
N ASP A 134 6.71 16.00 17.59
CA ASP A 134 5.67 17.02 17.71
C ASP A 134 4.32 16.44 17.26
N PHE A 135 3.40 16.31 18.21
CA PHE A 135 2.03 15.85 17.98
C PHE A 135 1.01 16.93 18.33
N LYS A 136 1.38 18.21 18.23
CA LYS A 136 0.48 19.32 18.55
C LYS A 136 -0.81 19.22 17.74
N GLY A 137 -1.95 19.27 18.44
CA GLY A 137 -3.29 19.19 17.83
C GLY A 137 -3.72 17.77 17.44
N VAL A 138 -2.97 16.74 17.84
CA VAL A 138 -3.33 15.33 17.67
C VAL A 138 -3.52 14.72 19.05
N ASP A 139 -4.71 14.21 19.34
CA ASP A 139 -5.00 13.55 20.62
C ASP A 139 -4.75 12.04 20.55
N GLN A 140 -5.00 11.45 19.38
CA GLN A 140 -4.89 10.03 19.13
C GLN A 140 -4.22 9.77 17.78
N ILE A 141 -3.51 8.64 17.70
CA ILE A 141 -2.76 8.21 16.52
C ILE A 141 -3.33 6.88 16.07
N LEU A 142 -3.74 6.81 14.81
CA LEU A 142 -4.16 5.55 14.20
C LEU A 142 -2.94 4.62 14.10
N ARG A 143 -3.03 3.47 14.75
CA ARG A 143 -2.12 2.36 14.60
C ARG A 143 -2.81 1.28 13.78
N ARG A 144 -2.16 0.89 12.69
CA ARG A 144 -2.52 -0.34 11.98
C ARG A 144 -1.62 -1.49 12.40
N LEU A 145 -2.21 -2.49 13.06
CA LEU A 145 -1.57 -3.76 13.34
C LEU A 145 -1.50 -4.66 12.10
N THR A 146 -0.41 -5.42 12.04
CA THR A 146 -0.25 -6.52 11.10
C THR A 146 -0.74 -7.82 11.76
N TRP A 147 -0.97 -8.86 10.96
CA TRP A 147 -1.43 -10.17 11.45
C TRP A 147 -0.45 -10.86 12.43
N ALA A 148 0.76 -10.32 12.61
CA ALA A 148 1.71 -10.76 13.61
C ALA A 148 1.72 -9.80 14.80
N SER A 149 1.17 -10.26 15.92
CA SER A 149 1.06 -9.55 17.19
C SER A 149 2.38 -9.28 17.94
N ASN A 150 3.55 -9.41 17.30
CA ASN A 150 4.84 -9.13 17.91
C ASN A 150 5.69 -8.25 16.99
N THR A 151 5.78 -6.96 17.32
CA THR A 151 6.80 -6.07 16.77
C THR A 151 8.18 -6.49 17.27
N SER A 152 8.96 -7.13 16.40
CA SER A 152 10.42 -7.04 16.42
C SER A 152 10.92 -6.76 14.99
N TRP A 153 11.85 -5.81 14.90
CA TRP A 153 12.52 -5.39 13.67
C TRP A 153 13.36 -6.52 13.08
N ALA A 154 13.44 -6.62 11.75
CA ALA A 154 14.47 -7.37 11.06
C ALA A 154 15.11 -6.49 9.96
N ARG A 155 16.43 -6.66 9.80
CA ARG A 155 17.38 -5.80 9.06
C ARG A 155 17.03 -5.56 7.60
#